data_AF-A0A661R1H7-F1
#
_entry.id   AF-A0A661R1H7-F1
#
_cell.length_a   1.000
_cell.length_b   1.000
_cell.length_c   1.000
_cell.angle_alpha   90.00
_cell.angle_beta   90.00
_cell.angle_gamma   90.00
#
_symmetry.space_group_name_H-M   'P 1'
#
loop_
_entity.id
_entity.type
_entity.pdbx_description
1 polymer ?
#
loop_
_entity_poly.entity_id
_entity_poly.type
_entity_poly.pdbx_seq_one_letter_code
_entity_poly.pdbx_strand_id
1 'polypeptide(L)'
;MDVLDLIREGKIKRYFRATQKLNAPNVVSHITQRAAGKEPLFLEDTDYLFMLSALKEVTKKYGLRIYAFCLMANHTHLLLSPAEANLYDAMRDLFSRYAMKFNRKYERKGHLFGGPYRQAVCMDDSYLLAASLYIHLNPVRAHLVQDPLQYRWSSCRLYYEDDAPKSFIDPDFILGLLSGDKLRGRKRYRELLKRGSEVPTAHVLEHEDAIERFQSRLVSMFPSIFKTVGKKKQIAKCLGIDLLATDELEKQIEAAAKELSRPESKRARKYLIQQLIARGYSRAEIAERLGVSRKTIYNILKSSP
;
A
#
# COMPACT_ATOMS: atom_id res chain seq x y z
N MET A 1 -8.76 17.06 15.71
CA MET A 1 -7.47 16.84 15.04
C MET A 1 -7.74 15.86 13.93
N ASP A 2 -7.63 16.30 12.68
CA ASP A 2 -8.02 15.52 11.51
C ASP A 2 -7.09 14.29 11.35
N VAL A 3 -7.57 13.20 10.78
CA VAL A 3 -6.77 11.99 10.48
C VAL A 3 -5.58 12.35 9.57
N LEU A 4 -5.72 13.34 8.70
CA LEU A 4 -4.62 13.84 7.88
C LEU A 4 -3.60 14.64 8.67
N ASP A 5 -4.04 15.46 9.63
CA ASP A 5 -3.14 16.11 10.57
C ASP A 5 -2.41 15.08 11.40
N LEU A 6 -3.11 14.03 11.83
CA LEU A 6 -2.48 12.90 12.49
C LEU A 6 -1.46 12.26 11.55
N ILE A 7 -1.78 11.84 10.33
CA ILE A 7 -0.79 11.22 9.42
C ILE A 7 0.40 12.15 9.15
N ARG A 8 0.16 13.44 8.87
CA ARG A 8 1.20 14.47 8.65
C ARG A 8 2.09 14.69 9.85
N GLU A 9 1.52 14.67 11.05
CA GLU A 9 2.26 14.78 12.31
C GLU A 9 2.92 13.47 12.74
N GLY A 10 2.77 12.40 11.96
CA GLY A 10 3.21 11.08 12.38
C GLY A 10 2.39 10.57 13.57
N LYS A 11 1.08 10.70 13.47
CA LYS A 11 -0.08 10.29 14.28
C LYS A 11 -0.54 8.85 14.21
N ILE A 12 -0.46 8.34 12.99
CA ILE A 12 -1.12 7.14 12.55
C ILE A 12 -0.13 6.35 11.73
N LYS A 13 -0.15 5.08 12.10
CA LYS A 13 0.90 4.11 11.99
C LYS A 13 0.51 3.04 10.97
N ARG A 14 -0.78 2.73 10.95
CA ARG A 14 -1.49 1.90 9.99
C ARG A 14 -2.85 2.54 9.79
N TYR A 15 -3.29 2.69 8.55
CA TYR A 15 -4.66 3.10 8.25
C TYR A 15 -5.32 1.99 7.45
N PHE A 16 -5.83 1.01 8.17
CA PHE A 16 -6.67 -0.07 7.66
C PHE A 16 -7.99 0.01 8.41
N ARG A 17 -9.04 0.51 7.77
CA ARG A 17 -10.37 0.64 8.40
C ARG A 17 -11.46 0.38 7.37
N ALA A 18 -12.46 -0.40 7.76
CA ALA A 18 -13.64 -0.67 6.92
C ALA A 18 -14.53 0.56 6.71
N THR A 19 -14.58 1.48 7.70
CA THR A 19 -15.63 2.52 7.79
C THR A 19 -15.14 3.97 7.63
N GLN A 20 -13.91 4.30 8.03
CA GLN A 20 -13.33 5.62 7.79
C GLN A 20 -12.20 5.42 6.78
N LYS A 21 -12.32 6.00 5.59
CA LYS A 21 -11.34 5.94 4.51
C LYS A 21 -10.49 7.19 4.51
N LEU A 22 -9.22 7.05 4.15
CA LEU A 22 -8.33 8.19 4.01
C LEU A 22 -8.54 8.77 2.62
N ASN A 23 -9.18 9.93 2.59
CA ASN A 23 -9.54 10.61 1.36
C ASN A 23 -8.71 11.89 1.23
N ALA A 24 -7.50 11.77 0.70
CA ALA A 24 -6.60 12.91 0.55
C ALA A 24 -5.69 12.80 -0.66
N PRO A 25 -5.24 13.95 -1.19
CA PRO A 25 -4.29 14.01 -2.29
C PRO A 25 -3.02 13.19 -2.02
N ASN A 26 -2.53 12.54 -3.06
CA ASN A 26 -1.23 11.85 -3.12
C ASN A 26 -1.05 10.69 -2.14
N VAL A 27 -2.07 10.34 -1.36
CA VAL A 27 -2.04 9.16 -0.51
C VAL A 27 -2.03 7.91 -1.38
N VAL A 28 -0.91 7.19 -1.35
CA VAL A 28 -0.81 5.90 -2.02
C VAL A 28 -1.53 4.84 -1.19
N SER A 29 -2.45 4.13 -1.81
CA SER A 29 -3.29 3.14 -1.19
C SER A 29 -3.34 1.86 -2.03
N HIS A 30 -3.24 0.72 -1.35
CA HIS A 30 -3.68 -0.56 -1.87
C HIS A 30 -5.16 -0.76 -1.54
N ILE A 31 -5.99 -0.73 -2.59
CA ILE A 31 -7.42 -0.98 -2.54
C ILE A 31 -7.69 -2.43 -2.87
N THR A 32 -8.53 -3.09 -2.06
CA THR A 32 -9.05 -4.43 -2.35
C THR A 32 -10.57 -4.43 -2.28
N GLN A 33 -11.24 -4.99 -3.28
CA GLN A 33 -12.69 -5.16 -3.29
C GLN A 33 -13.06 -6.58 -3.70
N ARG A 34 -14.00 -7.22 -2.99
CA ARG A 34 -14.35 -8.63 -3.18
C ARG A 34 -15.84 -8.83 -3.39
N ALA A 35 -16.20 -9.94 -4.04
CA ALA A 35 -17.57 -10.42 -4.08
C ALA A 35 -18.13 -10.64 -2.66
N ALA A 36 -19.45 -10.51 -2.53
CA ALA A 36 -20.15 -10.72 -1.26
C ALA A 36 -19.98 -12.15 -0.71
N GLY A 37 -19.88 -13.14 -1.60
CA GLY A 37 -19.74 -14.55 -1.23
C GLY A 37 -18.48 -15.19 -1.80
N LYS A 38 -18.61 -16.48 -2.17
CA LYS A 38 -17.60 -17.26 -2.90
C LYS A 38 -17.73 -17.10 -4.43
N GLU A 39 -18.75 -16.38 -4.89
CA GLU A 39 -19.05 -16.20 -6.29
C GLU A 39 -17.97 -15.36 -7.00
N PRO A 40 -17.68 -15.64 -8.28
CA PRO A 40 -16.76 -14.82 -9.06
C PRO A 40 -17.38 -13.45 -9.37
N LEU A 41 -16.53 -12.43 -9.36
CA LEU A 41 -16.83 -11.11 -9.92
C LEU A 41 -16.75 -11.12 -11.44
N PHE A 42 -15.95 -11.99 -12.04
CA PHE A 42 -15.72 -12.05 -13.48
C PHE A 42 -15.97 -13.47 -13.97
N LEU A 43 -16.99 -13.63 -14.82
CA LEU A 43 -17.38 -14.93 -15.37
C LEU A 43 -16.79 -15.15 -16.76
N GLU A 44 -16.60 -14.08 -17.52
CA GLU A 44 -16.00 -14.13 -18.87
C GLU A 44 -15.15 -12.89 -19.17
N ASP A 45 -14.37 -12.94 -20.25
CA ASP A 45 -13.46 -11.87 -20.67
C ASP A 45 -14.13 -10.49 -20.76
N THR A 46 -15.38 -10.42 -21.21
CA THR A 46 -16.11 -9.15 -21.34
C THR A 46 -16.40 -8.48 -19.99
N ASP A 47 -16.37 -9.23 -18.89
CA ASP A 47 -16.47 -8.69 -17.54
C ASP A 47 -15.18 -7.98 -17.13
N TYR A 48 -14.04 -8.64 -17.35
CA TYR A 48 -12.73 -8.06 -17.10
C TYR A 48 -12.49 -6.81 -17.95
N LEU A 49 -12.81 -6.88 -19.25
CA LEU A 49 -12.67 -5.75 -20.18
C LEU A 49 -13.54 -4.56 -19.76
N PHE A 50 -14.77 -4.80 -19.31
CA PHE A 50 -15.64 -3.74 -18.80
C PHE A 50 -15.05 -3.08 -17.55
N MET A 51 -14.54 -3.86 -16.58
CA MET A 51 -13.89 -3.32 -15.39
C MET A 51 -12.65 -2.49 -15.75
N LEU A 52 -11.83 -2.95 -16.69
CA LEU A 52 -10.66 -2.20 -17.14
C LEU A 52 -11.04 -0.89 -17.84
N SER A 53 -12.09 -0.90 -18.66
CA SER A 53 -12.63 0.31 -19.30
C SER A 53 -13.13 1.31 -18.24
N ALA A 54 -13.95 0.84 -17.30
CA ALA A 54 -14.47 1.67 -16.22
C ALA A 54 -13.33 2.22 -15.34
N LEU A 55 -12.31 1.42 -15.02
CA LEU A 55 -11.14 1.86 -14.27
C LEU A 55 -10.38 2.96 -15.02
N LYS A 56 -10.18 2.82 -16.33
CA LYS A 56 -9.54 3.85 -17.17
C LYS A 56 -10.33 5.16 -17.19
N GLU A 57 -11.65 5.08 -17.34
CA GLU A 57 -12.54 6.25 -17.31
C GLU A 57 -12.53 6.95 -15.96
N VAL A 58 -12.66 6.20 -14.87
CA VAL A 58 -12.61 6.71 -13.49
C VAL A 58 -11.24 7.32 -13.19
N THR A 59 -10.16 6.69 -13.65
CA THR A 59 -8.79 7.23 -13.52
C THR A 59 -8.70 8.63 -14.13
N LYS A 60 -9.23 8.79 -15.36
CA LYS A 60 -9.25 10.10 -16.04
C LYS A 60 -10.16 11.10 -15.34
N LYS A 61 -11.38 10.69 -14.96
CA LYS A 61 -12.40 11.56 -14.37
C LYS A 61 -11.99 12.13 -13.01
N TYR A 62 -11.33 11.32 -12.18
CA TYR A 62 -10.97 11.69 -10.81
C TYR A 62 -9.49 12.03 -10.64
N GLY A 63 -8.70 12.05 -11.72
CA GLY A 63 -7.27 12.34 -11.65
C GLY A 63 -6.51 11.32 -10.79
N LEU A 64 -6.78 10.03 -10.98
CA LEU A 64 -6.05 8.99 -10.26
C LEU A 64 -4.72 8.69 -10.97
N ARG A 65 -3.71 8.34 -10.18
CA ARG A 65 -2.50 7.67 -10.65
C ARG A 65 -2.56 6.21 -10.22
N ILE A 66 -2.63 5.30 -11.20
CA ILE A 66 -2.67 3.86 -10.94
C ILE A 66 -1.27 3.29 -11.15
N TYR A 67 -0.71 2.64 -10.14
CA TYR A 67 0.63 2.06 -10.18
C TYR A 67 0.57 0.59 -10.57
N ALA A 68 -0.32 -0.19 -9.94
CA ALA A 68 -0.49 -1.60 -10.25
C ALA A 68 -1.95 -2.06 -10.10
N PHE A 69 -2.33 -3.13 -10.81
CA PHE A 69 -3.60 -3.81 -10.58
C PHE A 69 -3.50 -5.32 -10.82
N CYS A 70 -4.42 -6.06 -10.22
CA CYS A 70 -4.74 -7.45 -10.57
C CYS A 70 -6.23 -7.71 -10.34
N LEU A 71 -6.95 -8.11 -11.39
CA LEU A 71 -8.35 -8.51 -11.33
C LEU A 71 -8.41 -10.02 -11.15
N MET A 72 -8.62 -10.49 -9.92
CA MET A 72 -8.79 -11.91 -9.61
C MET A 72 -10.24 -12.33 -9.86
N ALA A 73 -10.51 -13.62 -10.05
CA ALA A 73 -11.86 -14.12 -10.37
C ALA A 73 -12.93 -13.63 -9.37
N ASN A 74 -12.63 -13.54 -8.07
CA ASN A 74 -13.59 -13.16 -7.02
C ASN A 74 -13.23 -11.86 -6.26
N HIS A 75 -12.15 -11.18 -6.62
CA HIS A 75 -11.75 -9.90 -6.00
C HIS A 75 -10.83 -9.08 -6.90
N THR A 76 -10.60 -7.82 -6.55
CA THR A 76 -9.75 -6.90 -7.33
C THR A 76 -8.77 -6.21 -6.40
N HIS A 77 -7.51 -6.11 -6.85
CA HIS A 77 -6.45 -5.34 -6.21
C HIS A 77 -6.08 -4.12 -7.08
N LEU A 78 -6.05 -2.93 -6.50
CA LEU A 78 -5.57 -1.69 -7.13
C LEU A 78 -4.55 -1.01 -6.22
N LEU A 79 -3.43 -0.58 -6.77
CA LEU A 79 -2.44 0.25 -6.08
C LEU A 79 -2.43 1.62 -6.77
N LEU A 80 -2.85 2.66 -6.04
CA LEU A 80 -3.12 3.98 -6.65
C LEU A 80 -2.96 5.13 -5.66
N SER A 81 -2.93 6.35 -6.17
CA SER A 81 -3.15 7.57 -5.38
C SER A 81 -4.01 8.57 -6.13
N PRO A 82 -4.91 9.29 -5.47
CA PRO A 82 -5.68 10.36 -6.12
C PRO A 82 -4.86 11.66 -6.18
N ALA A 83 -5.10 12.51 -7.19
CA ALA A 83 -4.54 13.87 -7.20
C ALA A 83 -5.25 14.81 -6.22
N GLU A 84 -6.50 14.50 -5.87
CA GLU A 84 -7.35 15.29 -4.98
C GLU A 84 -7.96 14.42 -3.86
N ALA A 85 -8.70 15.02 -2.93
CA ALA A 85 -9.44 14.29 -1.89
C ALA A 85 -10.74 13.68 -2.45
N ASN A 86 -10.64 12.80 -3.46
CA ASN A 86 -11.79 12.25 -4.19
C ASN A 86 -11.78 10.71 -4.37
N LEU A 87 -10.93 10.00 -3.62
CA LEU A 87 -10.79 8.54 -3.69
C LEU A 87 -12.10 7.82 -3.37
N TYR A 88 -12.87 8.32 -2.40
CA TYR A 88 -14.17 7.73 -2.07
C TYR A 88 -15.13 7.77 -3.26
N ASP A 89 -15.26 8.93 -3.90
CA ASP A 89 -16.14 9.11 -5.06
C ASP A 89 -15.68 8.27 -6.24
N ALA A 90 -14.36 8.21 -6.49
CA ALA A 90 -13.79 7.41 -7.56
C ALA A 90 -14.06 5.91 -7.39
N MET A 91 -13.86 5.37 -6.18
CA MET A 91 -14.11 3.96 -5.89
C MET A 91 -15.61 3.64 -5.89
N ARG A 92 -16.46 4.55 -5.39
CA ARG A 92 -17.92 4.42 -5.49
C ARG A 92 -18.35 4.35 -6.96
N ASP A 93 -17.87 5.28 -7.79
CA ASP A 93 -18.20 5.31 -9.22
C ASP A 93 -17.78 4.00 -9.92
N LEU A 94 -16.52 3.57 -9.74
CA LEU A 94 -16.00 2.35 -10.33
C LEU A 94 -16.81 1.11 -9.96
N PHE A 95 -16.98 0.85 -8.66
CA PHE A 95 -17.62 -0.38 -8.19
C PHE A 95 -19.13 -0.35 -8.43
N SER A 96 -19.81 0.80 -8.29
CA SER A 96 -21.24 0.87 -8.59
C SER A 96 -21.52 0.62 -10.08
N ARG A 97 -20.74 1.21 -11.00
CA ARG A 97 -20.87 0.93 -12.45
C ARG A 97 -20.72 -0.56 -12.75
N TYR A 98 -19.69 -1.18 -12.18
CA TYR A 98 -19.45 -2.61 -12.36
C TYR A 98 -20.60 -3.46 -11.83
N ALA A 99 -21.05 -3.21 -10.59
CA ALA A 99 -22.14 -3.95 -9.97
C ALA A 99 -23.44 -3.85 -10.77
N MET A 100 -23.80 -2.65 -11.24
CA MET A 100 -25.00 -2.45 -12.06
C MET A 100 -24.91 -3.20 -13.40
N LYS A 101 -23.78 -3.12 -14.10
CA LYS A 101 -23.57 -3.85 -15.35
C LYS A 101 -23.66 -5.35 -15.13
N PHE A 102 -22.98 -5.86 -14.11
CA PHE A 102 -22.94 -7.29 -13.81
C PHE A 102 -24.32 -7.81 -13.43
N ASN A 103 -25.03 -7.13 -12.52
CA ASN A 103 -26.37 -7.53 -12.11
C ASN A 103 -27.37 -7.50 -13.26
N ARG A 104 -27.31 -6.49 -14.14
CA ARG A 104 -28.16 -6.44 -15.33
C ARG A 104 -27.86 -7.58 -16.31
N LYS A 105 -26.58 -7.85 -16.56
CA LYS A 105 -26.13 -8.86 -17.53
C LYS A 105 -26.48 -10.28 -17.10
N TYR A 106 -26.36 -10.57 -15.81
CA TYR A 106 -26.58 -11.91 -15.25
C TYR A 106 -27.91 -12.03 -14.48
N GLU A 107 -28.82 -11.07 -14.67
CA GLU A 107 -30.16 -11.03 -14.05
C GLU A 107 -30.14 -11.22 -12.51
N ARG A 108 -29.07 -10.77 -11.86
CA ARG A 108 -28.89 -10.93 -10.41
C ARG A 108 -29.61 -9.83 -9.65
N LYS A 109 -30.09 -10.21 -8.46
CA LYS A 109 -30.63 -9.29 -7.46
C LYS A 109 -29.68 -9.19 -6.26
N GLY A 110 -29.69 -8.05 -5.59
CA GLY A 110 -28.90 -7.81 -4.38
C GLY A 110 -27.48 -7.29 -4.63
N HIS A 111 -26.68 -7.27 -3.56
CA HIS A 111 -25.33 -6.73 -3.58
C HIS A 111 -24.34 -7.68 -4.26
N LEU A 112 -23.57 -7.16 -5.24
CA LEU A 112 -22.46 -7.91 -5.84
C LEU A 112 -21.24 -7.97 -4.91
N PHE A 113 -20.89 -6.84 -4.31
CA PHE A 113 -19.72 -6.71 -3.44
C PHE A 113 -20.08 -6.92 -1.97
N GLY A 114 -19.13 -7.44 -1.19
CA GLY A 114 -19.28 -7.70 0.25
C GLY A 114 -19.22 -6.47 1.15
N GLY A 115 -19.60 -5.30 0.64
CA GLY A 115 -19.53 -4.01 1.32
C GLY A 115 -18.53 -3.02 0.69
N PRO A 116 -18.14 -1.97 1.43
CA PRO A 116 -17.14 -1.01 0.98
C PRO A 116 -15.79 -1.68 0.71
N TYR A 117 -15.03 -1.11 -0.22
CA TYR A 117 -13.66 -1.55 -0.51
C TYR A 117 -12.77 -1.47 0.75
N ARG A 118 -11.75 -2.32 0.85
CA ARG A 118 -10.68 -2.22 1.84
C ARG A 118 -9.60 -1.26 1.34
N GLN A 119 -9.02 -0.48 2.24
CA GLN A 119 -7.93 0.45 1.95
C GLN A 119 -6.80 0.18 2.92
N ALA A 120 -5.61 -0.11 2.39
CA ALA A 120 -4.35 -0.14 3.12
C ALA A 120 -3.47 1.00 2.59
N VAL A 121 -3.12 1.95 3.46
CA VAL A 121 -2.27 3.09 3.07
C VAL A 121 -0.80 2.67 3.07
N CYS A 122 -0.09 2.97 1.98
CA CYS A 122 1.35 2.76 1.89
C CYS A 122 2.08 3.90 2.60
N MET A 123 2.77 3.59 3.69
CA MET A 123 3.46 4.59 4.51
C MET A 123 4.95 4.75 4.16
N ASP A 124 5.53 3.80 3.43
CA ASP A 124 6.93 3.83 3.01
C ASP A 124 7.17 3.11 1.67
N ASP A 125 8.33 3.37 1.07
CA ASP A 125 8.71 2.84 -0.25
C ASP A 125 8.90 1.32 -0.26
N SER A 126 9.29 0.73 0.87
CA SER A 126 9.48 -0.73 0.99
C SER A 126 8.13 -1.44 0.99
N TYR A 127 7.16 -0.92 1.74
CA TYR A 127 5.79 -1.40 1.72
C TYR A 127 5.17 -1.23 0.33
N LEU A 128 5.39 -0.07 -0.30
CA LEU A 128 4.92 0.21 -1.66
C LEU A 128 5.42 -0.84 -2.68
N LEU A 129 6.72 -1.15 -2.66
CA LEU A 129 7.31 -2.18 -3.51
C LEU A 129 6.72 -3.57 -3.19
N ALA A 130 6.62 -3.92 -1.91
CA ALA A 130 6.06 -5.20 -1.48
C ALA A 130 4.59 -5.36 -1.90
N ALA A 131 3.77 -4.31 -1.81
CA ALA A 131 2.39 -4.29 -2.26
C ALA A 131 2.30 -4.51 -3.77
N SER A 132 3.14 -3.84 -4.57
CA SER A 132 3.19 -4.03 -6.03
C SER A 132 3.49 -5.49 -6.40
N LEU A 133 4.52 -6.08 -5.78
CA LEU A 133 4.89 -7.49 -5.99
C LEU A 133 3.78 -8.43 -5.52
N TYR A 134 3.17 -8.16 -4.38
CA TYR A 134 2.06 -8.95 -3.84
C TYR A 134 0.89 -9.01 -4.83
N ILE A 135 0.54 -7.87 -5.43
CA ILE A 135 -0.55 -7.75 -6.41
C ILE A 135 -0.26 -8.60 -7.65
N HIS A 136 0.94 -8.53 -8.20
CA HIS A 136 1.30 -9.31 -9.39
C HIS A 136 1.51 -10.80 -9.13
N LEU A 137 1.88 -11.18 -7.90
CA LEU A 137 2.04 -12.59 -7.50
C LEU A 137 0.72 -13.24 -7.05
N ASN A 138 -0.37 -12.49 -6.93
CA ASN A 138 -1.65 -13.02 -6.47
C ASN A 138 -2.18 -14.18 -7.33
N PRO A 139 -2.12 -14.12 -8.68
CA PRO A 139 -2.53 -15.22 -9.54
C PRO A 139 -1.74 -16.51 -9.32
N VAL A 140 -0.43 -16.40 -9.09
CA VAL A 140 0.45 -17.54 -8.82
C VAL A 140 0.13 -18.16 -7.47
N ARG A 141 -0.07 -17.33 -6.45
CA ARG A 141 -0.43 -17.76 -5.09
C ARG A 141 -1.80 -18.42 -5.02
N ALA A 142 -2.73 -17.98 -5.87
CA ALA A 142 -4.03 -18.62 -6.03
C ALA A 142 -3.98 -19.87 -6.94
N HIS A 143 -2.78 -20.29 -7.37
CA HIS A 143 -2.54 -21.43 -8.26
C HIS A 143 -3.31 -21.34 -9.60
N LEU A 144 -3.62 -20.14 -10.07
CA LEU A 144 -4.28 -19.92 -11.36
C LEU A 144 -3.30 -20.03 -12.52
N VAL A 145 -2.04 -19.69 -12.28
CA VAL A 145 -0.93 -19.71 -13.25
C VAL A 145 0.37 -20.05 -12.54
N GLN A 146 1.37 -20.55 -13.27
CA GLN A 146 2.72 -20.80 -12.72
C GLN A 146 3.62 -19.56 -12.81
N ASP A 147 3.38 -18.72 -13.82
CA ASP A 147 4.12 -17.48 -14.05
C ASP A 147 3.14 -16.29 -14.02
N PRO A 148 3.43 -15.20 -13.27
CA PRO A 148 2.54 -14.04 -13.22
C PRO A 148 2.29 -13.38 -14.60
N LEU A 149 3.16 -13.59 -15.60
CA LEU A 149 2.96 -13.11 -16.97
C LEU A 149 1.86 -13.85 -17.74
N GLN A 150 1.53 -15.07 -17.34
CA GLN A 150 0.45 -15.84 -17.94
C GLN A 150 -0.93 -15.29 -17.52
N TYR A 151 -0.99 -14.46 -16.48
CA TYR A 151 -2.24 -13.86 -16.01
C TYR A 151 -2.51 -12.52 -16.70
N ARG A 152 -3.30 -12.58 -17.78
CA ARG A 152 -3.69 -11.44 -18.61
C ARG A 152 -4.34 -10.29 -17.84
N TRP A 153 -5.05 -10.57 -16.76
CA TRP A 153 -5.85 -9.58 -16.02
C TRP A 153 -5.06 -8.88 -14.90
N SER A 154 -3.78 -8.64 -15.14
CA SER A 154 -2.90 -7.89 -14.24
C SER A 154 -2.05 -6.88 -15.00
N SER A 155 -1.52 -5.87 -14.30
CA SER A 155 -0.55 -4.94 -14.89
C SER A 155 0.89 -5.49 -14.95
N CYS A 156 1.12 -6.75 -14.58
CA CYS A 156 2.47 -7.34 -14.45
C CYS A 156 3.29 -7.20 -15.74
N ARG A 157 2.66 -7.38 -16.90
CA ARG A 157 3.30 -7.29 -18.21
C ARG A 157 3.97 -5.93 -18.46
N LEU A 158 3.43 -4.84 -17.91
CA LEU A 158 4.02 -3.49 -18.04
C LEU A 158 5.35 -3.32 -17.28
N TYR A 159 5.57 -4.17 -16.26
CA TYR A 159 6.80 -4.21 -15.48
C TYR A 159 7.84 -5.15 -16.09
N TYR A 160 7.40 -6.04 -16.96
CA TYR A 160 8.24 -7.08 -17.56
C TYR A 160 8.69 -6.71 -18.97
N GLU A 161 7.82 -6.19 -19.84
CA GLU A 161 8.20 -5.92 -21.23
C GLU A 161 8.96 -4.60 -21.39
N ASP A 162 10.03 -4.62 -22.16
CA ASP A 162 10.86 -3.43 -22.36
C ASP A 162 10.18 -2.39 -23.26
N ASP A 163 9.39 -2.87 -24.22
CA ASP A 163 8.56 -2.14 -25.20
C ASP A 163 7.07 -2.13 -24.84
N ALA A 164 6.74 -2.33 -23.55
CA ALA A 164 5.36 -2.33 -23.07
C ALA A 164 4.55 -1.13 -23.62
N PRO A 165 3.31 -1.34 -24.09
CA PRO A 165 2.51 -0.29 -24.69
C PRO A 165 2.19 0.82 -23.70
N LYS A 166 1.94 2.04 -24.21
CA LYS A 166 1.44 3.14 -23.38
C LYS A 166 0.15 2.72 -22.69
N SER A 167 0.09 2.99 -21.39
CA SER A 167 -1.03 2.62 -20.53
C SER A 167 -1.40 3.78 -19.62
N PHE A 168 -2.62 3.74 -19.07
CA PHE A 168 -3.03 4.64 -17.98
C PHE A 168 -2.45 4.20 -16.62
N ILE A 169 -1.73 3.07 -16.61
CA ILE A 169 -0.94 2.58 -15.49
C ILE A 169 0.46 3.19 -15.56
N ASP A 170 0.97 3.65 -14.43
CA ASP A 170 2.31 4.21 -14.24
C ASP A 170 3.22 3.21 -13.49
N PRO A 171 3.86 2.27 -14.22
CA PRO A 171 4.82 1.36 -13.62
C PRO A 171 6.12 2.07 -13.21
N ASP A 172 6.43 3.22 -13.84
CA ASP A 172 7.70 3.91 -13.66
C ASP A 172 7.84 4.47 -12.25
N PHE A 173 6.72 4.85 -11.60
CA PHE A 173 6.70 5.21 -10.19
C PHE A 173 7.30 4.12 -9.28
N ILE A 174 7.01 2.85 -9.54
CA ILE A 174 7.53 1.73 -8.74
C ILE A 174 8.92 1.32 -9.21
N LEU A 175 9.14 1.24 -10.53
CA LEU A 175 10.44 0.87 -11.10
C LEU A 175 11.54 1.87 -10.69
N GLY A 176 11.19 3.15 -10.52
CA GLY A 176 12.06 4.23 -10.03
C GLY A 176 12.61 4.01 -8.61
N LEU A 177 11.89 3.24 -7.78
CA LEU A 177 12.37 2.81 -6.46
C LEU A 177 13.58 1.88 -6.58
N LEU A 178 13.55 1.02 -7.59
CA LEU A 178 14.57 0.00 -7.83
C LEU A 178 15.78 0.55 -8.57
N SER A 179 15.60 1.48 -9.50
CA SER A 179 16.70 2.15 -10.20
C SER A 179 16.26 3.45 -10.85
N GLY A 180 17.18 4.39 -11.06
CA GLY A 180 16.92 5.54 -11.93
C GLY A 180 16.94 5.18 -13.42
N ASP A 181 17.52 4.04 -13.77
CA ASP A 181 17.49 3.49 -15.12
C ASP A 181 16.32 2.51 -15.27
N LYS A 182 15.48 2.71 -16.29
CA LYS A 182 14.23 1.97 -16.48
C LYS A 182 14.47 0.49 -16.74
N LEU A 183 15.46 0.14 -17.57
CA LEU A 183 15.80 -1.24 -17.91
C LEU A 183 16.31 -2.01 -16.69
N ARG A 184 17.20 -1.38 -15.90
CA ARG A 184 17.70 -1.94 -14.65
C ARG A 184 16.61 -2.07 -13.59
N GLY A 185 15.68 -1.11 -13.52
CA GLY A 185 14.50 -1.16 -12.67
C GLY A 185 13.64 -2.38 -12.99
N ARG A 186 13.33 -2.60 -14.28
CA ARG A 186 12.60 -3.78 -14.75
C ARG A 186 13.33 -5.07 -14.41
N LYS A 187 14.62 -5.18 -14.71
CA LYS A 187 15.43 -6.36 -14.40
C LYS A 187 15.36 -6.73 -12.91
N ARG A 188 15.50 -5.75 -12.03
CA ARG A 188 15.37 -5.94 -10.56
C ARG A 188 13.96 -6.37 -10.17
N TYR A 189 12.92 -5.79 -10.78
CA TYR A 189 11.54 -6.16 -10.52
C TYR A 189 11.24 -7.61 -10.94
N ARG A 190 11.75 -8.04 -12.11
CA ARG A 190 11.64 -9.43 -12.61
C ARG A 190 12.30 -10.42 -11.63
N GLU A 191 13.47 -10.07 -11.11
CA GLU A 191 14.18 -10.89 -10.11
C GLU A 191 13.38 -11.01 -8.80
N LEU A 192 12.85 -9.90 -8.31
CA LEU A 192 11.99 -9.88 -7.11
C LEU A 192 10.70 -10.68 -7.30
N LEU A 193 10.07 -10.64 -8.48
CA LEU A 193 8.90 -11.47 -8.77
C LEU A 193 9.25 -12.96 -8.74
N LYS A 194 10.31 -13.36 -9.46
CA LYS A 194 10.73 -14.77 -9.55
C LYS A 194 11.05 -15.37 -8.18
N ARG A 195 11.71 -14.60 -7.32
CA ARG A 195 12.09 -15.07 -5.98
C ARG A 195 10.96 -14.90 -4.97
N GLY A 196 10.11 -13.89 -5.16
CA GLY A 196 8.93 -13.64 -4.35
C GLY A 196 7.83 -14.69 -4.52
N SER A 197 7.75 -15.37 -5.68
CA SER A 197 6.84 -16.52 -5.87
C SER A 197 7.23 -17.74 -5.04
N GLU A 198 8.50 -17.87 -4.64
CA GLU A 198 8.99 -18.94 -3.76
C GLU A 198 8.61 -18.71 -2.29
N VAL A 199 8.05 -17.54 -1.96
CA VAL A 199 7.75 -17.12 -0.59
C VAL A 199 6.30 -17.45 -0.21
N PRO A 200 6.06 -18.36 0.76
CA PRO A 200 4.70 -18.60 1.25
C PRO A 200 4.14 -17.35 1.93
N THR A 201 2.97 -16.89 1.51
CA THR A 201 2.32 -15.69 2.07
C THR A 201 0.82 -15.92 2.16
N ALA A 202 0.19 -15.45 3.23
CA ALA A 202 -1.26 -15.53 3.40
C ALA A 202 -2.04 -14.55 2.50
N HIS A 203 -3.34 -14.76 2.30
CA HIS A 203 -4.19 -13.86 1.51
C HIS A 203 -4.56 -12.60 2.29
N VAL A 204 -4.46 -11.40 1.69
CA VAL A 204 -4.86 -10.11 2.32
C VAL A 204 -6.35 -10.07 2.69
N LEU A 205 -7.16 -10.89 2.01
CA LEU A 205 -8.57 -11.05 2.36
C LEU A 205 -8.77 -11.72 3.73
N GLU A 206 -7.82 -12.58 4.13
CA GLU A 206 -7.84 -13.41 5.34
C GLU A 206 -6.99 -12.80 6.46
N HIS A 207 -5.88 -12.14 6.10
CA HIS A 207 -4.92 -11.58 7.04
C HIS A 207 -4.55 -10.14 6.66
N GLU A 208 -4.86 -9.20 7.55
CA GLU A 208 -4.58 -7.78 7.32
C GLU A 208 -3.08 -7.44 7.30
N ASP A 209 -2.21 -8.33 7.83
CA ASP A 209 -0.76 -8.19 7.89
C ASP A 209 -0.01 -8.98 6.79
N ALA A 210 -0.73 -9.47 5.78
CA ALA A 210 -0.15 -10.32 4.75
C ALA A 210 0.95 -9.63 3.91
N ILE A 211 0.81 -8.33 3.63
CA ILE A 211 1.81 -7.57 2.86
C ILE A 211 3.03 -7.30 3.73
N GLU A 212 2.85 -7.01 5.01
CA GLU A 212 3.93 -6.77 5.97
C GLU A 212 4.76 -8.05 6.19
N ARG A 213 4.11 -9.21 6.34
CA ARG A 213 4.82 -10.49 6.41
C ARG A 213 5.60 -10.76 5.14
N PHE A 214 5.02 -10.47 3.98
CA PHE A 214 5.69 -10.62 2.69
C PHE A 214 6.89 -9.67 2.57
N GLN A 215 6.71 -8.41 2.94
CA GLN A 215 7.75 -7.38 2.97
C GLN A 215 8.93 -7.83 3.84
N SER A 216 8.69 -8.29 5.07
CA SER A 216 9.74 -8.75 5.98
C SER A 216 10.58 -9.89 5.37
N ARG A 217 9.94 -10.82 4.66
CA ARG A 217 10.63 -11.90 3.95
C ARG A 217 11.45 -11.37 2.76
N LEU A 218 10.88 -10.45 1.97
CA LEU A 218 11.61 -9.81 0.88
C LEU A 218 12.80 -8.99 1.37
N VAL A 219 12.69 -8.28 2.49
CA VAL A 219 13.79 -7.54 3.11
C VAL A 219 14.93 -8.48 3.51
N SER A 220 14.59 -9.65 4.09
CA SER A 220 15.57 -10.68 4.44
C SER A 220 16.28 -11.25 3.21
N MET A 221 15.55 -11.50 2.13
CA MET A 221 16.11 -12.04 0.88
C MET A 221 16.91 -11.01 0.07
N PHE A 222 16.55 -9.73 0.14
CA PHE A 222 17.10 -8.66 -0.69
C PHE A 222 17.50 -7.40 0.11
N PRO A 223 18.36 -7.52 1.14
CA PRO A 223 18.64 -6.42 2.05
C PRO A 223 19.23 -5.19 1.35
N SER A 224 20.08 -5.40 0.33
CA SER A 224 20.69 -4.30 -0.44
C SER A 224 19.68 -3.52 -1.29
N ILE A 225 18.70 -4.20 -1.87
CA ILE A 225 17.63 -3.58 -2.65
C ILE A 225 16.75 -2.76 -1.71
N PHE A 226 16.28 -3.35 -0.62
CA PHE A 226 15.38 -2.67 0.31
C PHE A 226 16.06 -1.50 1.06
N LYS A 227 17.36 -1.60 1.34
CA LYS A 227 18.15 -0.45 1.83
C LYS A 227 18.20 0.70 0.82
N THR A 228 18.25 0.38 -0.48
CA THR A 228 18.23 1.41 -1.54
C THR A 228 16.85 2.02 -1.68
N VAL A 229 15.81 1.19 -1.66
CA VAL A 229 14.40 1.59 -1.75
C VAL A 229 14.04 2.51 -0.58
N GLY A 230 14.37 2.14 0.66
CA GLY A 230 14.10 2.95 1.85
C GLY A 230 14.76 4.35 1.84
N LYS A 231 15.84 4.54 1.07
CA LYS A 231 16.50 5.85 0.92
C LYS A 231 15.84 6.78 -0.07
N LYS A 232 14.96 6.29 -0.96
CA LYS A 232 14.32 7.10 -2.01
C LYS A 232 13.35 8.14 -1.42
N LYS A 233 12.70 7.77 -0.31
CA LYS A 233 11.70 8.58 0.41
C LYS A 233 10.62 9.12 -0.53
N GLN A 234 10.20 8.32 -1.51
CA GLN A 234 9.27 8.74 -2.55
C GLN A 234 7.86 8.94 -2.00
N ILE A 235 7.35 7.99 -1.20
CA ILE A 235 6.08 8.13 -0.46
C ILE A 235 6.14 9.35 0.48
N ALA A 236 7.25 9.52 1.20
CA ALA A 236 7.48 10.65 2.08
C ALA A 236 7.34 12.00 1.35
N LYS A 237 7.97 12.12 0.17
CA LYS A 237 7.85 13.30 -0.71
C LYS A 237 6.43 13.49 -1.25
N CYS A 238 5.75 12.42 -1.65
CA CYS A 238 4.37 12.49 -2.15
C CYS A 238 3.38 12.95 -1.08
N LEU A 239 3.57 12.52 0.17
CA LEU A 239 2.72 12.89 1.31
C LEU A 239 3.11 14.24 1.94
N GLY A 240 4.31 14.74 1.66
CA GLY A 240 4.89 15.91 2.34
C GLY A 240 5.30 15.63 3.78
N ILE A 241 5.69 14.39 4.10
CA ILE A 241 6.00 13.92 5.46
C ILE A 241 7.41 13.32 5.44
N ASP A 242 8.35 13.86 6.21
CA ASP A 242 9.68 13.25 6.36
C ASP A 242 9.67 12.17 7.45
N LEU A 243 9.39 10.93 7.05
CA LEU A 243 9.47 9.76 7.92
C LEU A 243 10.88 9.15 7.88
N LEU A 244 11.49 8.90 9.04
CA LEU A 244 12.74 8.12 9.17
C LEU A 244 12.62 6.70 8.58
N ALA A 245 13.73 6.05 8.25
CA ALA A 245 13.72 4.62 7.90
C ALA A 245 13.56 3.74 9.16
N THR A 246 13.09 2.50 9.01
CA THR A 246 12.80 1.59 10.14
C THR A 246 14.05 1.22 10.93
N ASP A 247 15.18 1.00 10.25
CA ASP A 247 16.49 0.69 10.82
C ASP A 247 17.10 1.90 11.56
N GLU A 248 16.93 3.10 11.01
CA GLU A 248 17.34 4.35 11.65
C GLU A 248 16.52 4.63 12.92
N LEU A 249 15.24 4.27 12.89
CA LEU A 249 14.35 4.40 14.04
C LEU A 249 14.75 3.45 15.17
N GLU A 250 15.07 2.19 14.86
CA GLU A 250 15.51 1.21 15.87
C GLU A 250 16.78 1.67 16.58
N LYS A 251 17.76 2.18 15.83
CA LYS A 251 18.98 2.77 16.41
C LYS A 251 18.68 3.98 17.30
N GLN A 252 17.75 4.84 16.90
CA GLN A 252 17.36 6.00 17.72
C GLN A 252 16.55 5.59 18.96
N ILE A 253 15.77 4.51 18.92
CA ILE A 253 15.09 3.95 20.10
C ILE A 253 16.12 3.41 21.08
N GLU A 254 17.09 2.62 20.62
CA GLU A 254 18.15 2.06 21.45
C GLU A 254 19.05 3.15 22.06
N ALA A 255 19.40 4.17 21.28
CA ALA A 255 20.16 5.32 21.78
C ALA A 255 19.36 6.12 22.82
N ALA A 256 18.08 6.40 22.55
CA ALA A 256 17.22 7.14 23.46
C ALA A 256 16.90 6.38 24.77
N ALA A 257 16.90 5.04 24.74
CA ALA A 257 16.72 4.19 25.91
C ALA A 257 17.97 4.15 26.81
N LYS A 258 19.17 4.39 26.28
CA LYS A 258 20.43 4.37 27.05
C LYS A 258 20.76 5.70 27.75
N GLU A 259 20.29 6.84 27.24
CA GLU A 259 20.57 8.16 27.84
C GLU A 259 19.43 8.65 28.76
N LEU A 260 19.44 8.21 30.02
CA LEU A 260 18.33 8.48 30.94
C LEU A 260 18.36 9.83 31.69
N SER A 261 19.31 10.75 31.47
CA SER A 261 19.42 11.93 32.36
C SER A 261 20.00 13.24 31.80
N ARG A 262 19.54 13.75 30.63
CA ARG A 262 19.79 15.17 30.24
C ARG A 262 18.62 15.92 29.57
N PRO A 263 18.42 17.24 29.84
CA PRO A 263 17.29 18.04 29.37
C PRO A 263 17.35 18.50 27.90
N GLU A 264 18.50 18.39 27.25
CA GLU A 264 18.72 18.75 25.83
C GLU A 264 17.94 17.87 24.83
N SER A 265 17.25 16.84 25.34
CA SER A 265 16.60 15.77 24.59
C SER A 265 15.09 15.95 24.36
N LYS A 266 14.44 17.04 24.79
CA LYS A 266 12.97 17.19 24.65
C LYS A 266 12.48 17.23 23.21
N ARG A 267 13.16 17.99 22.33
CA ARG A 267 12.78 18.10 20.91
C ARG A 267 13.09 16.82 20.13
N ALA A 268 14.23 16.20 20.39
CA ALA A 268 14.61 14.90 19.82
C ALA A 268 13.68 13.77 20.28
N ARG A 269 13.33 13.71 21.57
CA ARG A 269 12.35 12.74 22.10
C ARG A 269 10.94 12.99 21.59
N LYS A 270 10.51 14.25 21.48
CA LYS A 270 9.21 14.59 20.87
C LYS A 270 9.16 14.15 19.41
N TYR A 271 10.22 14.42 18.65
CA TYR A 271 10.35 13.97 17.27
C TYR A 271 10.35 12.43 17.18
N LEU A 272 11.12 11.74 18.00
CA LEU A 272 11.14 10.27 18.06
C LEU A 272 9.77 9.71 18.45
N ILE A 273 9.08 10.29 19.43
CA ILE A 273 7.72 9.89 19.84
C ILE A 273 6.72 10.14 18.70
N GLN A 274 6.81 11.26 17.98
CA GLN A 274 5.98 11.52 16.80
C GLN A 274 6.29 10.53 15.68
N GLN A 275 7.54 10.26 15.36
CA GLN A 275 7.92 9.18 14.44
C GLN A 275 7.41 7.81 14.93
N LEU A 276 7.42 7.59 16.24
CA LEU A 276 6.85 6.43 16.90
C LEU A 276 5.33 6.51 17.09
N ILE A 277 4.64 7.56 16.69
CA ILE A 277 3.19 7.61 16.57
C ILE A 277 2.79 7.55 15.07
N ALA A 278 3.77 7.57 14.13
CA ALA A 278 3.62 7.53 12.67
C ALA A 278 3.67 6.16 11.92
N ARG A 279 4.09 5.04 12.55
CA ARG A 279 4.27 3.65 12.00
C ARG A 279 3.54 2.33 12.50
N GLY A 280 3.21 2.05 13.78
CA GLY A 280 2.37 0.97 14.37
C GLY A 280 1.60 1.36 15.68
N TYR A 281 2.17 2.18 16.55
CA TYR A 281 2.35 1.91 17.97
C TYR A 281 1.53 2.92 18.77
N SER A 282 0.77 2.39 19.71
CA SER A 282 0.03 3.10 20.73
C SER A 282 0.98 3.80 21.71
N ARG A 283 0.46 4.80 22.41
CA ARG A 283 1.21 5.47 23.50
C ARG A 283 1.67 4.50 24.59
N ALA A 284 0.99 3.37 24.77
CA ALA A 284 1.39 2.32 25.71
C ALA A 284 2.64 1.58 25.22
N GLU A 285 2.64 1.12 23.97
CA GLU A 285 3.78 0.42 23.37
C GLU A 285 5.02 1.33 23.24
N ILE A 286 4.81 2.63 23.01
CA ILE A 286 5.90 3.62 22.97
C ILE A 286 6.49 3.83 24.36
N ALA A 287 5.64 3.93 25.38
CA ALA A 287 6.06 4.09 26.76
C ALA A 287 6.91 2.89 27.21
N GLU A 288 6.48 1.67 26.89
CA GLU A 288 7.21 0.43 27.13
C GLU A 288 8.57 0.42 26.41
N ARG A 289 8.60 0.73 25.11
CA ARG A 289 9.83 0.73 24.31
C ARG A 289 10.86 1.78 24.73
N LEU A 290 10.39 2.92 25.23
CA LEU A 290 11.25 4.00 25.71
C LEU A 290 11.58 3.87 27.21
N GLY A 291 11.05 2.86 27.91
CA GLY A 291 11.25 2.67 29.34
C GLY A 291 10.68 3.81 30.20
N VAL A 292 9.62 4.48 29.74
CA VAL A 292 9.01 5.64 30.43
C VAL A 292 7.53 5.43 30.70
N SER A 293 6.93 6.26 31.56
CA SER A 293 5.50 6.21 31.83
C SER A 293 4.66 6.75 30.65
N ARG A 294 3.42 6.26 30.50
CA ARG A 294 2.44 6.82 29.55
C ARG A 294 2.21 8.34 29.77
N LYS A 295 2.23 8.79 31.03
CA LYS A 295 2.12 10.21 31.41
C LYS A 295 3.28 11.04 30.84
N THR A 296 4.50 10.49 30.85
CA THR A 296 5.69 11.12 30.27
C THR A 296 5.53 11.34 28.76
N ILE A 297 5.01 10.35 28.03
CA ILE A 297 4.70 10.47 26.59
C ILE A 297 3.70 11.60 26.33
N TYR A 298 2.64 11.70 27.14
CA TYR A 298 1.66 12.79 27.04
C TYR A 298 2.28 14.17 27.28
N ASN A 299 3.13 14.30 28.30
CA ASN A 299 3.77 15.57 28.64
C ASN A 299 4.73 16.04 27.53
N ILE A 300 5.51 15.13 26.94
CA ILE A 300 6.43 15.45 25.83
C ILE A 300 5.67 15.88 24.57
N LEU A 301 4.50 15.27 24.30
CA LEU A 301 3.66 15.67 23.17
C LEU A 301 3.00 17.04 23.38
N LYS A 302 2.65 17.38 24.62
CA LYS A 302 2.00 18.66 24.99
C LYS A 302 2.98 19.83 25.15
N SER A 303 4.25 19.59 25.46
CA SER A 303 5.23 20.68 25.56
C SER A 303 5.40 21.37 24.21
N SER A 304 5.24 22.70 24.17
CA SER A 304 5.57 23.54 23.01
C SER A 304 7.05 23.37 22.62
N PRO A 305 7.42 23.62 21.35
CA PRO A 305 8.80 23.47 20.87
C PRO A 305 9.82 24.21 21.72
#